data_AF-A0A0N8S3R6-F1
#
_entry.id   AF-A0A0N8S3R6-F1
#
_cell.length_a   1.000
_cell.length_b   1.000
_cell.length_c   1.000
_cell.angle_alpha   90.00
_cell.angle_beta   90.00
_cell.angle_gamma   90.00
#
_symmetry.space_group_name_H-M   'P 1'
#
loop_
_entity.id
_entity.type
_entity.pdbx_description
1 polymer ?
#
loop_
_entity_poly.entity_id
_entity_poly.type
_entity_poly.pdbx_seq_one_letter_code
_entity_poly.pdbx_strand_id
1 'polypeptide(L)'
;MAKQQLLAQSECPVARTLEAIGDRWVLMIIRDGFDDVRRFSEFQKRLGLAKNILTVKLKMLVELGVFDIQPASDGSAYKETKNMC
;
A
#
# COMPACT_ATOMS: atom_id res chain seq x y z
N MET A 1 2.72 18.20 -8.68
CA MET A 1 2.98 17.35 -7.50
C MET A 1 3.57 18.21 -6.37
N ALA A 2 2.78 19.08 -5.74
CA ALA A 2 3.30 20.03 -4.73
C ALA A 2 2.36 20.27 -3.53
N LYS A 3 1.36 19.40 -3.33
CA LYS A 3 0.32 19.63 -2.30
C LYS A 3 0.37 18.64 -1.13
N GLN A 4 1.02 17.48 -1.30
CA GLN A 4 1.00 16.43 -0.27
C GLN A 4 1.89 16.79 0.93
N GLN A 5 3.15 17.15 0.71
CA GLN A 5 4.14 17.45 1.77
C GLN A 5 3.75 18.51 2.81
N LEU A 6 2.75 19.37 2.56
CA LEU A 6 2.32 20.40 3.51
C LEU A 6 1.41 19.83 4.61
N LEU A 7 0.76 18.69 4.36
CA LEU A 7 -0.21 18.10 5.28
C LEU A 7 0.48 17.33 6.44
N ALA A 8 1.75 16.93 6.27
CA ALA A 8 2.49 16.12 7.24
C ALA A 8 2.73 16.87 8.55
N GLN A 9 2.87 18.19 8.43
CA GLN A 9 3.09 19.13 9.52
C GLN A 9 1.81 19.81 9.97
N SER A 10 0.64 19.38 9.48
CA SER A 10 -0.64 19.95 9.90
C SER A 10 -0.94 19.55 11.35
N GLU A 11 -1.32 20.51 12.18
CA GLU A 11 -1.84 20.24 13.54
C GLU A 11 -3.16 19.45 13.51
N CYS A 12 -3.83 19.38 12.35
CA CYS A 12 -5.04 18.60 12.15
C CYS A 12 -4.70 17.12 11.92
N PRO A 13 -5.13 16.20 12.82
CA PRO A 13 -4.87 14.77 12.65
C PRO A 13 -5.47 14.19 11.37
N VAL A 14 -6.66 14.68 10.96
CA VAL A 14 -7.34 14.25 9.74
C VAL A 14 -6.52 14.61 8.49
N ALA A 15 -5.94 15.80 8.47
CA ALA A 15 -5.10 16.28 7.37
C ALA A 15 -3.84 15.41 7.22
N ARG A 16 -3.18 15.08 8.34
CA ARG A 16 -2.02 14.19 8.39
C ARG A 16 -2.35 12.79 7.88
N THR A 17 -3.47 12.23 8.31
CA THR A 17 -3.92 10.91 7.82
C THR A 17 -4.22 10.95 6.32
N LEU A 18 -4.90 11.99 5.83
CA LEU A 18 -5.22 12.13 4.41
C LEU A 18 -3.98 12.26 3.51
N GLU A 19 -2.86 12.74 4.02
CA GLU A 19 -1.62 12.71 3.24
C GLU A 19 -1.09 11.27 3.09
N ALA A 20 -1.13 10.50 4.18
CA ALA A 20 -0.63 9.13 4.20
C ALA A 20 -1.51 8.17 3.38
N ILE A 21 -2.84 8.25 3.53
CA ILE A 21 -3.78 7.29 2.92
C ILE A 21 -4.72 7.89 1.86
N GLY A 22 -4.75 9.21 1.68
CA GLY A 22 -5.65 9.88 0.72
C GLY A 22 -5.19 9.79 -0.75
N ASP A 23 -4.13 9.03 -1.01
CA ASP A 23 -3.78 8.63 -2.37
C ASP A 23 -4.78 7.58 -2.88
N ARG A 24 -5.44 7.86 -4.00
CA ARG A 24 -6.45 6.97 -4.61
C ARG A 24 -5.98 5.52 -4.71
N TRP A 25 -4.72 5.31 -5.06
CA TRP A 25 -4.18 3.97 -5.26
C TRP A 25 -3.96 3.24 -3.95
N VAL A 26 -3.57 3.95 -2.89
CA VAL A 26 -3.43 3.37 -1.56
C VAL A 26 -4.75 2.74 -1.10
N LEU A 27 -5.87 3.45 -1.25
CA LEU A 27 -7.19 2.92 -0.89
C LEU A 27 -7.58 1.69 -1.75
N MET A 28 -7.23 1.69 -3.04
CA MET A 28 -7.50 0.53 -3.91
C MET A 28 -6.62 -0.68 -3.57
N ILE A 29 -5.36 -0.46 -3.19
CA ILE A 29 -4.46 -1.54 -2.74
C ILE A 29 -4.98 -2.13 -1.43
N ILE A 30 -5.39 -1.29 -0.48
CA ILE A 30 -5.98 -1.75 0.79
C ILE A 30 -7.22 -2.61 0.52
N ARG A 31 -8.16 -2.12 -0.31
CA ARG A 31 -9.35 -2.88 -0.71
C ARG A 31 -9.00 -4.24 -1.29
N ASP A 32 -8.11 -4.29 -2.28
CA ASP A 32 -7.73 -5.54 -2.92
C ASP A 32 -7.06 -6.51 -1.91
N GLY A 33 -6.31 -6.00 -0.92
CA GLY A 33 -5.73 -6.81 0.15
C GLY A 33 -6.77 -7.38 1.13
N PHE A 34 -7.93 -6.74 1.27
CA PHE A 34 -9.10 -7.29 1.98
C PHE A 34 -9.82 -8.35 1.14
N ASP A 35 -9.78 -8.25 -0.20
CA ASP A 35 -10.28 -9.27 -1.14
C ASP A 35 -9.29 -10.45 -1.32
N ASP A 36 -8.46 -10.70 -0.30
CA ASP A 36 -7.45 -11.75 -0.21
C ASP A 36 -6.35 -11.72 -1.29
N VAL A 37 -6.13 -10.58 -1.95
CA VAL A 37 -4.99 -10.42 -2.86
C VAL A 37 -3.70 -10.29 -2.03
N ARG A 38 -2.78 -11.23 -2.19
CA ARG A 38 -1.50 -11.28 -1.44
C ARG A 38 -0.26 -11.06 -2.30
N ARG A 39 -0.36 -11.23 -3.62
CA ARG A 39 0.80 -11.22 -4.53
C ARG A 39 0.93 -9.90 -5.28
N PHE A 40 2.16 -9.39 -5.34
CA PHE A 40 2.48 -8.16 -6.08
C PHE A 40 1.99 -8.18 -7.54
N SER A 41 2.19 -9.30 -8.24
CA SER A 41 1.77 -9.46 -9.63
C SER A 41 0.26 -9.39 -9.80
N GLU A 42 -0.51 -9.84 -8.81
CA GLU A 42 -1.96 -9.79 -8.85
C GLU A 42 -2.48 -8.37 -8.60
N PHE A 43 -1.93 -7.65 -7.63
CA PHE A 43 -2.20 -6.20 -7.47
C PHE A 43 -1.89 -5.43 -8.76
N GLN A 44 -0.75 -5.73 -9.39
CA GLN A 44 -0.37 -5.09 -10.65
C GLN A 44 -1.39 -5.38 -11.76
N LYS A 45 -1.86 -6.62 -11.87
CA LYS A 45 -2.84 -7.04 -12.87
C LYS A 45 -4.23 -6.42 -12.64
N ARG A 46 -4.71 -6.40 -11.40
CA ARG A 46 -6.04 -5.87 -11.04
C ARG A 46 -6.10 -4.35 -11.14
N LEU A 47 -5.04 -3.66 -10.71
CA LEU A 47 -5.03 -2.20 -10.62
C LEU A 47 -4.46 -1.51 -11.87
N GLY A 48 -3.73 -2.23 -12.73
CA GLY A 48 -3.08 -1.66 -13.91
C GLY A 48 -1.97 -0.66 -13.59
N LEU A 49 -1.47 -0.66 -12.36
CA LEU A 49 -0.45 0.26 -11.86
C LEU A 49 0.94 -0.10 -12.41
N ALA A 50 1.73 0.93 -12.71
CA ALA A 50 3.15 0.74 -13.01
C ALA A 50 3.87 0.14 -11.79
N LYS A 51 4.77 -0.83 -12.03
CA LYS A 51 5.49 -1.57 -10.98
C LYS A 51 6.15 -0.64 -9.95
N ASN A 52 6.82 0.41 -10.42
CA ASN A 52 7.55 1.32 -9.54
C ASN A 52 6.60 2.04 -8.57
N ILE A 53 5.44 2.47 -9.05
CA ILE A 53 4.44 3.15 -8.23
C ILE A 53 3.84 2.16 -7.22
N LEU A 54 3.46 0.97 -7.67
CA LEU A 54 2.92 -0.07 -6.78
C LEU A 54 3.92 -0.45 -5.67
N THR A 55 5.21 -0.61 -6.01
CA THR A 55 6.28 -0.88 -5.06
C THR A 55 6.40 0.21 -4.01
N VAL A 56 6.38 1.49 -4.42
CA VAL A 56 6.46 2.62 -3.48
C VAL A 56 5.26 2.63 -2.54
N LYS A 57 4.05 2.42 -3.06
CA LYS A 57 2.83 2.42 -2.22
C LYS A 57 2.76 1.24 -1.26
N LEU A 58 3.12 0.03 -1.71
CA LEU A 58 3.15 -1.14 -0.83
C LEU A 58 4.20 -0.99 0.28
N LYS A 59 5.40 -0.48 -0.04
CA LYS A 59 6.41 -0.19 0.98
C LYS A 59 5.91 0.78 2.04
N MET A 60 5.31 1.89 1.60
CA MET A 60 4.71 2.88 2.51
C MET A 60 3.64 2.24 3.41
N LEU A 61 2.79 1.37 2.87
CA LEU A 61 1.76 0.69 3.66
C LEU A 61 2.32 -0.34 4.64
N VAL A 62 3.46 -0.95 4.31
CA VAL A 62 4.19 -1.81 5.25
C VAL A 62 4.81 -0.99 6.38
N GLU A 63 5.42 0.15 6.06
CA GLU A 63 5.97 1.07 7.06
C GLU A 63 4.89 1.63 8.01
N LEU A 64 3.68 1.83 7.51
CA LEU A 64 2.51 2.24 8.31
C LEU A 64 1.87 1.08 9.11
N GLY A 65 2.34 -0.16 8.95
CA GLY A 65 1.80 -1.34 9.63
C GLY A 65 0.43 -1.80 9.12
N VAL A 66 0.01 -1.34 7.94
CA VAL A 66 -1.24 -1.79 7.31
C VAL A 66 -1.06 -3.18 6.70
N PHE A 67 0.10 -3.40 6.10
CA PHE A 67 0.51 -4.64 5.48
C PHE A 67 1.81 -5.15 6.11
N ASP A 68 2.05 -6.45 5.99
CA ASP A 68 3.31 -7.08 6.37
C ASP A 68 3.83 -7.95 5.23
N ILE A 69 5.15 -8.12 5.16
CA ILE A 69 5.80 -8.90 4.11
C ILE A 69 6.12 -10.29 4.65
N GLN A 70 5.41 -11.28 4.14
CA GLN A 70 5.57 -12.69 4.46
C GLN A 70 6.37 -13.43 3.36
N PRO A 71 7.14 -14.48 3.69
CA PRO A 71 7.71 -15.35 2.67
C PRO A 71 6.57 -16.06 1.92
N ALA A 72 6.73 -16.26 0.61
CA ALA A 72 5.70 -16.94 -0.17
C ALA A 72 5.47 -18.37 0.35
N SER A 73 4.21 -18.67 0.61
CA SER A 73 3.74 -19.95 1.17
C SER A 73 4.05 -21.16 0.27
N ASP A 74 4.41 -20.92 -1.01
CA ASP A 74 4.73 -21.93 -2.03
C ASP A 74 6.23 -22.25 -2.12
N GLY A 75 7.08 -21.69 -1.26
CA GLY A 75 8.53 -21.91 -1.28
C GLY A 75 9.25 -21.20 -2.43
N SER A 76 8.55 -20.35 -3.19
CA SER A 76 9.17 -19.48 -4.19
C SER A 76 9.92 -18.32 -3.51
N ALA A 77 10.94 -17.77 -4.17
CA ALA A 77 11.74 -16.65 -3.65
C ALA A 77 10.96 -15.31 -3.53
N TYR A 78 9.64 -15.32 -3.76
CA TYR A 78 8.81 -14.12 -3.72
C TYR A 78 8.28 -13.88 -2.30
N LYS A 79 7.93 -12.61 -2.02
CA LYS A 79 7.33 -12.22 -0.75
C LYS A 79 5.86 -11.89 -0.97
N GLU A 80 5.00 -12.38 -0.07
CA GLU A 80 3.57 -12.14 0.00
C GLU A 80 3.27 -10.97 0.93
N THR A 81 2.21 -10.22 0.65
CA THR A 81 1.77 -9.11 1.51
C THR A 81 0.57 -9.57 2.33
N LYS A 82 0.72 -9.68 3.65
CA LYS A 82 -0.34 -10.11 4.59
C LYS A 82 -0.96 -8.89 5.28
N ASN A 83 -2.28 -8.86 5.41
CA ASN A 83 -2.98 -7.82 6.17
C ASN A 83 -2.79 -8.07 7.67
N MET A 84 -2.59 -7.00 8.45
CA MET A 84 -2.51 -7.11 9.92
C MET A 84 -3.85 -6.94 10.63
N CYS A 85 -4.92 -6.58 9.90
CA CYS A 85 -6.29 -6.57 10.44
C CYS A 85 -6.94 -7.95 10.37
#